data_AF-A0A959T050-F1
#
_entry.id   AF-A0A959T050-F1
#
_cell.length_a   1.000
_cell.length_b   1.000
_cell.length_c   1.000
_cell.angle_alpha   90.00
_cell.angle_beta   90.00
_cell.angle_gamma   90.00
#
_symmetry.space_group_name_H-M   'P 1'
#
loop_
_entity.id
_entity.type
_entity.pdbx_description
1 polymer ?
#
loop_
_entity_poly.entity_id
_entity_poly.type
_entity_poly.pdbx_seq_one_letter_code
_entity_poly.pdbx_strand_id
1 'polypeptide(L)'
;LYPQTEPVDQRMDISMERVGSNFLDAMANGTTDGLKLAANVGAMLLVFFAFIAMFNYAFFKLGDVMGLNGWVAEVSGGNFRSFSLEFLLGYLFAPLMWLIGVASEDITLTGRLIGEKIIASEFVGYESLSSLKAAGAFAHQRSIVMATYMLCGFANFASIGIQIGG
;
A
#
# COMPACT_ATOMS: atom_id res chain seq x y z
N LEU A 1 -12.71 10.97 -14.64
CA LEU A 1 -12.10 10.26 -15.78
C LEU A 1 -13.14 9.66 -16.72
N TYR A 2 -14.30 9.23 -16.21
CA TYR A 2 -15.40 8.70 -17.03
C TYR A 2 -16.70 9.47 -16.68
N PRO A 3 -17.09 10.49 -17.47
CA PRO A 3 -18.28 11.30 -17.18
C PRO A 3 -19.57 10.52 -17.50
N GLN A 4 -20.62 10.72 -16.72
CA GLN A 4 -21.90 10.04 -16.91
C GLN A 4 -22.63 10.58 -18.14
N THR A 5 -23.01 9.68 -19.05
CA THR A 5 -23.74 10.02 -20.30
C THR A 5 -25.17 9.51 -20.30
N GLU A 6 -25.50 8.56 -19.42
CA GLU A 6 -26.81 7.89 -19.36
C GLU A 6 -27.70 8.49 -18.27
N PRO A 7 -29.05 8.47 -18.45
CA PRO A 7 -29.97 8.94 -17.43
C PRO A 7 -29.86 8.10 -16.16
N VAL A 8 -29.76 8.76 -15.01
CA VAL A 8 -29.65 8.10 -13.70
C VAL A 8 -31.04 7.67 -13.24
N ASP A 9 -31.22 6.38 -12.99
CA ASP A 9 -32.41 5.87 -12.31
C ASP A 9 -32.39 6.30 -10.84
N GLN A 10 -33.45 6.97 -10.39
CA GLN A 10 -33.59 7.46 -9.02
C GLN A 10 -34.43 6.52 -8.14
N ARG A 11 -34.95 5.42 -8.70
CA ARG A 11 -35.71 4.44 -7.92
C ARG A 11 -34.74 3.55 -7.15
N MET A 12 -34.73 3.73 -5.84
CA MET A 12 -33.91 2.93 -4.94
C MET A 12 -34.77 1.82 -4.33
N ASP A 13 -34.69 0.62 -4.90
CA ASP A 13 -35.31 -0.58 -4.34
C ASP A 13 -34.28 -1.26 -3.43
N ILE A 14 -34.52 -1.23 -2.11
CA ILE A 14 -33.57 -1.75 -1.12
C ILE A 14 -34.06 -3.13 -0.71
N SER A 15 -33.29 -4.17 -1.03
CA SER A 15 -33.60 -5.50 -0.50
C SER A 15 -33.40 -5.52 1.01
N MET A 16 -34.50 -5.74 1.75
CA MET A 16 -34.49 -5.81 3.22
C MET A 16 -33.92 -7.12 3.77
N GLU A 17 -33.43 -8.00 2.88
CA GLU A 17 -33.11 -9.40 3.18
C GLU A 17 -31.85 -9.59 4.04
N ARG A 18 -31.09 -8.52 4.32
CA ARG A 18 -29.85 -8.57 5.11
C ARG A 18 -29.76 -7.54 6.24
N VAL A 19 -30.84 -6.81 6.51
CA VAL A 19 -30.85 -5.84 7.61
C VAL A 19 -31.20 -6.63 8.87
N GLY A 20 -30.19 -6.96 9.68
CA GLY A 20 -30.34 -7.78 10.90
C GLY A 20 -31.58 -7.40 11.72
N SER A 21 -32.23 -8.41 12.29
CA SER A 21 -33.58 -8.28 12.87
C SER A 21 -33.63 -7.42 14.15
N ASN A 22 -32.50 -7.26 14.84
CA ASN A 22 -32.34 -6.48 16.07
C ASN A 22 -30.88 -6.09 16.32
N PHE A 23 -30.62 -5.27 17.35
CA PHE A 23 -29.28 -4.79 17.70
C PHE A 23 -28.26 -5.91 17.96
N LEU A 24 -28.65 -6.98 18.65
CA LEU A 24 -27.76 -8.11 18.95
C LEU A 24 -27.43 -8.91 17.67
N ASP A 25 -28.43 -9.11 16.82
CA ASP A 25 -28.29 -9.79 15.53
C ASP A 25 -27.36 -8.99 14.59
N ALA A 26 -27.54 -7.67 14.51
CA ALA A 26 -26.64 -6.79 13.75
C ALA A 26 -25.19 -6.84 14.26
N MET A 27 -24.98 -6.85 15.58
CA MET A 27 -23.64 -7.01 16.17
C MET A 27 -23.03 -8.38 15.85
N ALA A 28 -23.81 -9.46 15.95
CA ALA A 28 -23.33 -10.81 15.68
C ALA A 28 -22.95 -10.98 14.19
N ASN A 29 -23.79 -10.46 13.28
CA ASN A 29 -23.51 -10.48 11.85
C ASN A 29 -22.28 -9.63 11.50
N GLY A 30 -22.20 -8.40 12.02
CA GLY A 30 -21.03 -7.54 11.83
C GLY A 30 -19.73 -8.15 12.39
N THR A 31 -19.80 -8.85 13.52
CA THR A 31 -18.65 -9.57 14.09
C THR A 31 -18.21 -10.72 13.18
N THR A 32 -19.15 -11.48 12.64
CA THR A 32 -18.86 -12.61 11.75
C THR A 32 -18.24 -12.13 10.43
N ASP A 33 -18.78 -11.07 9.85
CA ASP A 33 -18.24 -10.47 8.63
C ASP A 33 -16.87 -9.83 8.88
N GLY A 34 -16.70 -9.16 10.03
CA GLY A 34 -15.41 -8.64 10.47
C GLY A 34 -14.35 -9.73 10.66
N LEU A 35 -14.72 -10.89 11.22
CA LEU A 35 -13.80 -12.02 11.37
C LEU A 35 -13.36 -12.59 10.02
N LYS A 36 -14.28 -12.74 9.06
CA LYS A 36 -13.96 -13.17 7.71
C LYS A 36 -13.02 -12.18 7.02
N LEU A 37 -13.31 -10.89 7.13
CA LEU A 37 -12.47 -9.82 6.59
C LEU A 37 -11.06 -9.86 7.21
N ALA A 38 -10.96 -9.98 8.54
CA ALA A 38 -9.69 -10.04 9.25
C ALA A 38 -8.84 -11.25 8.84
N ALA A 39 -9.46 -12.43 8.72
CA ALA A 39 -8.79 -13.65 8.26
C ALA A 39 -8.26 -13.49 6.82
N ASN A 40 -9.05 -12.89 5.92
CA ASN A 40 -8.63 -12.61 4.55
C ASN A 40 -7.45 -11.64 4.50
N VAL A 41 -7.50 -10.55 5.26
CA VAL A 41 -6.39 -9.58 5.34
C VAL A 41 -5.13 -10.26 5.89
N GLY A 42 -5.24 -11.06 6.95
CA GLY A 42 -4.11 -11.79 7.52
C GLY A 42 -3.44 -12.75 6.52
N ALA A 43 -4.24 -13.55 5.81
CA ALA A 43 -3.75 -14.45 4.78
C ALA A 43 -3.08 -13.69 3.62
N MET A 44 -3.71 -12.60 3.16
CA MET A 44 -3.18 -11.74 2.11
C MET A 44 -1.83 -11.13 2.50
N LEU A 45 -1.70 -10.60 3.72
CA LEU A 45 -0.44 -10.01 4.20
C LEU A 45 0.69 -11.04 4.25
N LEU A 46 0.41 -12.26 4.72
CA LEU A 46 1.39 -13.34 4.74
C LEU A 46 1.93 -13.63 3.33
N VAL A 47 1.03 -13.75 2.35
CA VAL A 47 1.38 -14.02 0.95
C VAL A 47 2.21 -12.87 0.35
N PHE A 48 1.80 -11.62 0.57
CA PHE A 48 2.55 -10.47 0.03
C PHE A 48 3.93 -10.33 0.67
N PHE A 49 4.07 -10.51 1.98
CA PHE A 49 5.39 -10.47 2.62
C PHE A 49 6.29 -11.59 2.10
N ALA A 50 5.76 -12.79 1.86
CA ALA A 50 6.51 -13.88 1.26
C ALA A 50 6.99 -13.53 -0.16
N PHE A 51 6.13 -12.93 -0.99
CA PHE A 51 6.51 -12.51 -2.34
C PHE A 51 7.52 -11.36 -2.34
N ILE A 52 7.32 -10.33 -1.51
CA ILE A 52 8.27 -9.21 -1.38
C ILE A 52 9.63 -9.76 -0.95
N ALA A 53 9.69 -10.64 0.05
CA ALA A 53 10.93 -11.28 0.49
C ALA A 53 11.59 -12.10 -0.63
N MET A 54 10.81 -12.86 -1.40
CA MET A 54 11.30 -13.63 -2.54
C MET A 54 11.89 -12.74 -3.64
N PHE A 55 11.19 -11.68 -4.04
CA PHE A 55 11.67 -10.72 -5.05
C PHE A 55 12.90 -9.96 -4.56
N ASN A 56 12.91 -9.51 -3.30
CA ASN A 56 14.05 -8.86 -2.70
C ASN A 56 15.27 -9.78 -2.63
N TYR A 57 15.09 -11.07 -2.34
CA TYR A 57 16.19 -12.04 -2.39
C TYR A 57 16.74 -12.19 -3.80
N ALA A 58 15.87 -12.28 -4.82
CA ALA A 58 16.29 -12.34 -6.21
C ALA A 58 17.05 -11.07 -6.64
N PHE A 59 16.52 -9.88 -6.30
CA PHE A 59 17.18 -8.61 -6.58
C PHE A 59 18.50 -8.46 -5.85
N PHE A 60 18.57 -8.87 -4.59
CA PHE A 60 19.81 -8.88 -3.84
C PHE A 60 20.89 -9.72 -4.53
N LYS A 61 20.54 -10.94 -4.97
CA LYS A 61 21.47 -11.83 -5.69
C LYS A 61 21.92 -11.26 -7.03
N LEU A 62 20.99 -10.69 -7.80
CA LEU A 62 21.31 -10.02 -9.06
C LEU A 62 22.22 -8.81 -8.82
N GLY A 63 21.91 -8.00 -7.81
CA GLY A 63 22.70 -6.84 -7.41
C GLY A 63 24.08 -7.21 -6.89
N ASP A 64 24.24 -8.39 -6.28
CA ASP A 64 25.52 -8.90 -5.81
C ASP A 64 26.41 -9.32 -6.99
N VAL A 65 25.85 -10.09 -7.94
CA VAL A 65 26.56 -10.52 -9.16
C VAL A 65 26.96 -9.33 -10.03
N MET A 66 26.12 -8.31 -10.12
CA MET A 66 26.38 -7.10 -10.93
C MET A 66 27.13 -6.00 -10.18
N GLY A 67 27.44 -6.17 -8.88
CA GLY A 67 28.06 -5.14 -8.04
C GLY A 67 27.18 -3.93 -7.74
N LEU A 68 25.88 -3.98 -8.06
CA LEU A 68 24.92 -2.89 -7.88
C LEU A 68 24.58 -2.63 -6.41
N ASN A 69 24.73 -3.62 -5.52
CA ASN A 69 24.39 -3.44 -4.10
C ASN A 69 25.20 -2.31 -3.45
N GLY A 70 26.50 -2.21 -3.77
CA GLY A 70 27.36 -1.12 -3.30
C GLY A 70 26.94 0.24 -3.88
N TRP A 71 26.64 0.27 -5.18
CA TRP A 71 26.16 1.49 -5.86
C TRP A 71 24.83 1.99 -5.29
N VAL A 72 23.90 1.09 -4.97
CA VAL A 72 22.61 1.44 -4.35
C VAL A 72 22.81 2.08 -2.97
N ALA A 73 23.71 1.53 -2.15
CA ALA A 73 24.01 2.08 -0.84
C ALA A 73 24.58 3.50 -0.92
N GLU A 74 25.43 3.76 -1.91
CA GLU A 74 26.03 5.08 -2.16
C GLU A 74 25.00 6.09 -2.68
N VAL A 75 24.27 5.75 -3.75
CA VAL A 75 23.29 6.64 -4.39
C VAL A 75 22.12 6.97 -3.47
N SER A 76 21.72 6.04 -2.61
CA SER A 76 20.63 6.27 -1.65
C SER A 76 21.03 7.03 -0.39
N GLY A 77 22.32 7.36 -0.21
CA GLY A 77 22.81 7.97 1.03
C GLY A 77 22.61 7.06 2.24
N GLY A 78 22.61 5.74 2.05
CA GLY A 78 22.38 4.74 3.09
C GLY A 78 20.91 4.41 3.40
N ASN A 79 19.94 5.05 2.73
CA ASN A 79 18.51 4.74 2.91
C ASN A 79 18.14 3.34 2.39
N PHE A 80 18.85 2.84 1.38
CA PHE A 80 18.69 1.49 0.84
C PHE A 80 20.03 0.77 0.87
N ARG A 81 20.10 -0.39 1.54
CA ARG A 81 21.35 -1.14 1.73
C ARG A 81 21.71 -2.05 0.55
N SER A 82 20.75 -2.35 -0.30
CA SER A 82 20.89 -3.31 -1.39
C SER A 82 19.86 -3.03 -2.48
N PHE A 83 20.09 -3.63 -3.65
CA PHE A 83 19.10 -3.62 -4.72
C PHE A 83 17.86 -4.41 -4.26
N SER A 84 16.72 -3.73 -4.18
CA SER A 84 15.47 -4.29 -3.67
C SER A 84 14.26 -3.69 -4.39
N LEU A 85 13.10 -4.32 -4.21
CA LEU A 85 11.84 -3.84 -4.77
C LEU A 85 11.50 -2.45 -4.23
N GLU A 86 11.77 -2.21 -2.94
CA GLU A 86 11.55 -0.93 -2.28
C GLU A 86 12.44 0.17 -2.85
N PHE A 87 13.70 -0.13 -3.17
CA PHE A 87 14.59 0.80 -3.86
C PHE A 87 14.05 1.16 -5.24
N LEU A 88 13.66 0.14 -6.02
CA LEU A 88 13.12 0.34 -7.38
C LEU A 88 11.88 1.22 -7.34
N LEU A 89 10.92 0.89 -6.47
CA LEU A 89 9.68 1.63 -6.30
C LEU A 89 9.91 3.05 -5.77
N GLY A 90 10.83 3.21 -4.82
CA GLY A 90 11.21 4.49 -4.25
C GLY A 90 11.70 5.47 -5.31
N TYR A 91 12.62 5.03 -6.16
CA TYR A 91 13.16 5.86 -7.24
C TYR A 91 12.19 6.01 -8.42
N LEU A 92 11.36 5.00 -8.70
CA LEU A 92 10.34 5.07 -9.75
C LEU A 92 9.29 6.15 -9.45
N PHE A 93 8.83 6.23 -8.20
CA PHE A 93 7.79 7.17 -7.80
C PHE A 93 8.33 8.49 -7.21
N ALA A 94 9.63 8.61 -6.93
CA ALA A 94 10.24 9.85 -6.43
C ALA A 94 9.90 11.11 -7.26
N PRO A 95 9.92 11.10 -8.61
CA PRO A 95 9.54 12.27 -9.40
C PRO A 95 8.09 12.72 -9.16
N LEU A 96 7.19 11.75 -8.96
CA LEU A 96 5.79 12.04 -8.63
C LEU A 96 5.68 12.65 -7.22
N MET A 97 6.44 12.13 -6.24
CA MET A 97 6.43 12.65 -4.87
C MET A 97 6.93 14.09 -4.81
N TRP A 98 7.97 14.39 -5.58
CA TRP A 98 8.48 15.74 -5.74
C TRP A 98 7.41 16.67 -6.34
N LEU A 99 6.71 16.24 -7.38
CA LEU A 99 5.67 17.02 -8.05
C LEU A 99 4.49 17.38 -7.13
N ILE A 100 4.07 16.46 -6.26
CA ILE A 100 2.98 16.69 -5.31
C ILE A 100 3.43 17.44 -4.03
N GLY A 101 4.72 17.82 -3.94
CA GLY A 101 5.24 18.70 -2.91
C GLY A 101 5.70 18.02 -1.62
N VAL A 102 6.13 16.76 -1.69
CA VAL A 102 6.87 16.09 -0.60
C VAL A 102 8.27 16.73 -0.50
N ALA A 103 8.82 16.84 0.71
CA ALA A 103 10.17 17.35 0.92
C ALA A 103 11.19 16.50 0.16
N SER A 104 12.17 17.14 -0.50
CA SER A 104 13.14 16.49 -1.39
C SER A 104 13.93 15.36 -0.73
N GLU A 105 14.14 15.45 0.59
CA GLU A 105 14.83 14.48 1.43
C GLU A 105 14.00 13.20 1.62
N ASP A 106 12.67 13.31 1.56
CA ASP A 106 11.70 12.25 1.86
C ASP A 106 11.01 11.67 0.61
N ILE A 107 11.34 12.16 -0.59
CA ILE A 107 10.65 11.76 -1.84
C ILE A 107 10.85 10.28 -2.17
N THR A 108 12.02 9.72 -1.89
CA THR A 108 12.32 8.30 -2.16
C THR A 108 11.62 7.40 -1.15
N LEU A 109 11.58 7.80 0.13
CA LEU A 109 10.85 7.09 1.18
C LEU A 109 9.35 7.10 0.91
N THR A 110 8.78 8.26 0.57
CA THR A 110 7.34 8.37 0.27
C THR A 110 6.98 7.68 -1.04
N GLY A 111 7.89 7.70 -2.02
CA GLY A 111 7.73 6.99 -3.30
C GLY A 111 7.68 5.48 -3.10
N ARG A 112 8.52 4.95 -2.19
CA ARG A 112 8.51 3.55 -1.78
C ARG A 112 7.14 3.18 -1.21
N LEU A 113 6.59 3.99 -0.29
CA LEU A 113 5.30 3.71 0.35
C LEU A 113 4.14 3.65 -0.66
N ILE A 114 4.12 4.56 -1.65
CA ILE A 114 3.13 4.51 -2.72
C ILE A 114 3.31 3.28 -3.60
N GLY A 115 4.57 2.94 -3.93
CA GLY A 115 4.85 1.73 -4.68
C GLY A 115 4.33 0.49 -3.96
N GLU A 116 4.69 0.30 -2.69
CA GLU A 116 4.22 -0.80 -1.86
C GLU A 116 2.69 -0.88 -1.81
N LYS A 117 2.02 0.27 -1.68
CA LYS A 117 0.55 0.33 -1.76
C LYS A 117 0.01 -0.21 -3.09
N ILE A 118 0.57 0.23 -4.22
CA ILE A 118 0.07 -0.16 -5.56
C ILE A 118 0.28 -1.65 -5.82
N ILE A 119 1.48 -2.16 -5.52
CA ILE A 119 1.85 -3.55 -5.85
C ILE A 119 1.34 -4.58 -4.84
N ALA A 120 1.15 -4.19 -3.58
CA ALA A 120 0.68 -5.08 -2.52
C ALA A 120 -0.66 -4.58 -1.96
N SER A 121 -0.63 -3.74 -0.92
CA SER A 121 -1.84 -3.14 -0.33
C SER A 121 -1.50 -1.94 0.53
N GLU A 122 -2.51 -1.14 0.84
CA GLU A 122 -2.41 -0.04 1.81
C GLU A 122 -1.97 -0.51 3.20
N PHE A 123 -2.33 -1.73 3.62
CA PHE A 123 -1.90 -2.28 4.91
C PHE A 123 -0.39 -2.50 4.96
N VAL A 124 0.21 -3.02 3.88
CA VAL A 124 1.68 -3.17 3.78
C VAL A 124 2.34 -1.79 3.82
N GLY A 125 1.82 -0.82 3.06
CA GLY A 125 2.32 0.56 3.08
C GLY A 125 2.23 1.21 4.48
N TYR A 126 1.16 0.97 5.24
CA TYR A 126 1.03 1.48 6.61
C TYR A 126 2.01 0.83 7.59
N GLU A 127 2.30 -0.46 7.43
CA GLU A 127 3.31 -1.15 8.23
C GLU A 127 4.70 -0.54 7.98
N SER A 128 5.08 -0.36 6.70
CA SER A 128 6.32 0.32 6.32
C SER A 128 6.39 1.76 6.81
N LEU A 129 5.29 2.53 6.72
CA LEU A 129 5.25 3.90 7.24
C LEU A 129 5.47 3.91 8.75
N SER A 130 4.86 2.97 9.47
CA SER A 130 5.02 2.82 10.92
C SER A 130 6.47 2.51 11.30
N SER A 131 7.11 1.56 10.60
CA SER A 131 8.50 1.18 10.86
C SER A 131 9.50 2.30 10.51
N LEU A 132 9.33 2.98 9.38
CA LEU A 132 10.15 4.13 8.98
C LEU A 132 10.00 5.31 9.95
N LYS A 133 8.77 5.58 10.42
CA LYS A 133 8.52 6.61 11.44
C LYS A 133 9.18 6.25 12.77
N ALA A 134 9.07 4.99 13.21
CA ALA A 134 9.71 4.53 14.45
C ALA A 134 11.25 4.60 14.37
N ALA A 135 11.81 4.38 13.18
CA ALA A 135 13.24 4.52 12.92
C ALA A 135 13.74 5.97 12.78
N GLY A 136 12.84 6.96 12.79
CA GLY A 136 13.19 8.37 12.58
C GLY A 136 13.74 8.65 11.17
N ALA A 137 13.32 7.88 10.17
CA ALA A 137 13.86 7.96 8.81
C ALA A 137 13.43 9.22 8.04
N PHE A 138 12.30 9.83 8.42
CA PHE A 138 11.78 11.03 7.77
C PHE A 138 12.44 12.30 8.30
N ALA A 139 12.88 13.17 7.39
CA ALA A 139 13.42 14.48 7.72
C ALA A 139 12.31 15.43 8.21
N HIS A 140 11.11 15.33 7.66
CA HIS A 140 10.01 16.25 7.96
C HIS A 140 8.71 15.56 8.37
N GLN A 141 8.11 16.04 9.46
CA GLN A 141 6.78 15.60 9.92
C GLN A 141 5.69 15.80 8.85
N ARG A 142 5.82 16.84 8.01
CA ARG A 142 4.91 17.07 6.89
C ARG A 142 4.87 15.89 5.92
N SER A 143 6.02 15.27 5.64
CA SER A 143 6.11 14.11 4.73
C SER A 143 5.37 12.91 5.31
N ILE A 144 5.44 12.68 6.63
CA ILE A 144 4.66 11.63 7.32
C ILE A 144 3.15 11.87 7.16
N VAL A 145 2.70 13.12 7.33
CA VAL A 145 1.29 13.48 7.18
C VAL A 145 0.84 13.26 5.73
N MET A 146 1.64 13.72 4.75
CA MET A 146 1.35 13.50 3.33
C MET A 146 1.30 12.00 2.99
N ALA A 147 2.28 11.22 3.44
CA ALA A 147 2.31 9.77 3.24
C ALA A 147 1.05 9.09 3.81
N THR A 148 0.59 9.51 5.00
CA THR A 148 -0.65 9.02 5.60
C THR A 148 -1.86 9.25 4.68
N TYR A 149 -2.01 10.48 4.15
CA TYR A 149 -3.10 10.79 3.22
C TYR A 149 -3.00 9.99 1.93
N MET A 150 -1.79 9.82 1.41
CA MET A 150 -1.53 9.11 0.16
C MET A 150 -1.81 7.61 0.27
N LEU A 151 -1.56 7.03 1.44
CA LEU A 151 -1.88 5.63 1.72
C LEU A 151 -3.39 5.41 1.92
N CYS A 152 -4.14 6.44 2.33
CA CYS A 152 -5.58 6.35 2.53
C CYS A 152 -6.34 6.03 1.22
N GLY A 153 -6.68 4.76 1.03
CA GLY A 153 -7.55 4.28 -0.04
C GLY A 153 -7.14 2.92 -0.59
N PHE A 154 -8.12 2.14 -1.05
CA PHE A 154 -7.97 0.78 -1.59
C PHE A 154 -7.58 0.77 -3.09
N ALA A 155 -6.77 1.72 -3.52
CA ALA A 155 -6.31 1.81 -4.90
C ALA A 155 -5.04 0.96 -5.07
N ASN A 156 -5.22 -0.34 -5.29
CA ASN A 156 -4.15 -1.32 -5.52
C ASN A 156 -4.63 -2.42 -6.50
N PHE A 157 -3.71 -3.22 -7.04
CA PHE A 157 -4.08 -4.27 -8.00
C PHE A 157 -4.97 -5.37 -7.40
N ALA A 158 -4.79 -5.70 -6.11
CA ALA A 158 -5.63 -6.71 -5.45
C ALA A 158 -7.11 -6.27 -5.35
N SER A 159 -7.36 -4.97 -5.15
CA SER A 159 -8.71 -4.40 -5.05
C SER A 159 -9.51 -4.48 -6.36
N ILE A 160 -8.85 -4.58 -7.51
CA ILE A 160 -9.53 -4.86 -8.80
C ILE A 160 -10.13 -6.26 -8.76
N GLY A 161 -9.38 -7.26 -8.27
CA GLY A 161 -9.87 -8.62 -8.12
C GLY A 161 -11.06 -8.72 -7.15
N ILE A 162 -11.01 -7.96 -6.05
CA ILE A 162 -12.11 -7.88 -5.08
C ILE A 162 -13.36 -7.27 -5.73
N GLN A 163 -13.23 -6.19 -6.52
CA GLN A 163 -14.37 -5.53 -7.17
C GLN A 163 -15.00 -6.35 -8.30
N ILE A 164 -14.22 -7.23 -8.96
CA ILE A 164 -14.75 -8.13 -10.00
C ILE A 164 -15.40 -9.36 -9.38
N GLY A 165 -14.85 -9.87 -8.27
CA GLY A 165 -15.29 -11.11 -7.64
C GLY A 165 -16.40 -10.95 -6.59
N GLY A 166 -16.55 -9.76 -5.99
CA GLY A 166 -17.58 -9.44 -4.99
C GLY A 166 -18.86 -8.93 -5.63
#